data_AF-A0A8H9W737-F1
#
_entry.id   AF-A0A8H9W737-F1
#
_cell.length_a   1.000
_cell.length_b   1.000
_cell.length_c   1.000
_cell.angle_alpha   90.00
_cell.angle_beta   90.00
_cell.angle_gamma   90.00
#
_symmetry.space_group_name_H-M   'P 1'
#
loop_
_entity.id
_entity.type
_entity.pdbx_description
1 polymer ?
#
loop_
_entity_poly.entity_id
_entity_poly.type
_entity_poly.pdbx_seq_one_letter_code
_entity_poly.pdbx_strand_id
1 'polypeptide(L)'
;MDIAALNSTKSLRKDVLRGMCLCFGVLSVGFAGFNLTVNNFPLLGYIEICFSIYCIFTYITLIRRPLQFWQSVVMCALITFIVILGTSLASPRNGVYVWSFALPILYYLLLGKQYGVIFSANLLVIQVFILGSKSTLSPFETFNLSLNLICAYFSIWAISHVFEGSRSNFSKRLKNLALLDPLTGAGNRLSMNHYFEVELQDKSQLYLFLLDLDFFKQVNDEHGHGVGDQVLVEVATLLRIVLGRGYVFRVGGEEFALFSSFANEEAALNTAEQIRARFENTTFNIDGLAINVTTSIGVAKFKSTNSLESFVNQADKQLYKAKRFGRNKVYCKFKAESELDVATA
;
A
#
# COMPACT_ATOMS: atom_id res chain seq x y z
N MET A 1 -4.39 -3.20 15.27
CA MET A 1 -3.67 -2.29 14.36
C MET A 1 -4.59 -2.04 13.17
N ASP A 2 -5.06 -0.81 12.98
CA ASP A 2 -6.06 -0.49 11.97
C ASP A 2 -5.57 -0.83 10.56
N ILE A 3 -6.42 -1.46 9.76
CA ILE A 3 -6.19 -1.74 8.33
C ILE A 3 -5.96 -0.43 7.56
N ALA A 4 -6.45 0.70 8.08
CA ALA A 4 -6.12 2.04 7.60
C ALA A 4 -4.61 2.37 7.63
N ALA A 5 -3.85 1.82 8.59
CA ALA A 5 -2.39 2.02 8.68
C ALA A 5 -1.63 1.36 7.51
N LEU A 6 -2.19 0.32 6.89
CA LEU A 6 -1.64 -0.34 5.71
C LEU A 6 -1.89 0.44 4.42
N ASN A 7 -2.94 1.27 4.41
CA ASN A 7 -3.21 2.28 3.38
C ASN A 7 -2.52 3.63 3.67
N SER A 8 -1.48 3.63 4.52
CA SER A 8 -0.75 4.82 4.99
C SER A 8 -0.29 5.73 3.86
N THR A 9 0.11 5.25 2.68
CA THR A 9 0.58 6.13 1.61
C THR A 9 -0.53 7.03 1.05
N LYS A 10 -1.75 6.49 0.84
CA LYS A 10 -2.88 7.30 0.35
C LYS A 10 -3.41 8.23 1.45
N SER A 11 -3.47 7.76 2.69
CA SER A 11 -3.85 8.61 3.84
C SER A 11 -2.83 9.73 4.06
N LEU A 12 -1.54 9.41 4.07
CA LEU A 12 -0.46 10.36 4.23
C LEU A 12 -0.48 11.40 3.10
N ARG A 13 -0.62 10.99 1.83
CA ARG A 13 -0.74 11.93 0.71
C ARG A 13 -1.98 12.81 0.84
N LYS A 14 -3.10 12.26 1.32
CA LYS A 14 -4.32 13.03 1.60
C LYS A 14 -4.08 14.08 2.68
N ASP A 15 -3.46 13.69 3.79
CA ASP A 15 -3.21 14.58 4.92
C ASP A 15 -2.19 15.65 4.58
N VAL A 16 -1.13 15.30 3.84
CA VAL A 16 -0.18 16.29 3.36
C VAL A 16 -0.81 17.23 2.34
N LEU A 17 -1.60 16.73 1.37
CA LEU A 17 -2.31 17.59 0.42
C LEU A 17 -3.25 18.56 1.16
N ARG A 18 -3.97 18.10 2.19
CA ARG A 18 -4.80 18.97 3.04
C ARG A 18 -3.98 20.06 3.73
N GLY A 19 -2.85 19.68 4.36
CA GLY A 19 -1.97 20.64 5.03
C GLY A 19 -1.37 21.65 4.05
N MET A 20 -1.00 21.20 2.85
CA MET A 20 -0.49 22.04 1.78
C MET A 20 -1.56 22.99 1.23
N CYS A 21 -2.81 22.54 1.02
CA CYS A 21 -3.90 23.41 0.62
C CYS A 21 -4.16 24.52 1.65
N LEU A 22 -4.10 24.21 2.94
CA LEU A 22 -4.23 25.22 3.99
C LEU A 22 -3.09 26.24 3.93
N CYS A 23 -1.84 25.77 3.91
CA CYS A 23 -0.65 26.62 3.91
C CYS A 23 -0.56 27.49 2.65
N PHE A 24 -0.62 26.89 1.46
CA PHE A 24 -0.54 27.61 0.20
C PHE A 24 -1.77 28.46 -0.07
N GLY A 25 -2.96 28.05 0.38
CA GLY A 25 -4.17 28.86 0.28
C GLY A 25 -4.03 30.19 1.02
N VAL A 26 -3.57 30.16 2.28
CA VAL A 26 -3.34 31.37 3.08
C VAL A 26 -2.23 32.23 2.50
N LEU A 27 -1.10 31.64 2.12
CA LEU A 27 0.02 32.37 1.49
C LEU A 27 -0.43 33.06 0.19
N SER A 28 -1.22 32.36 -0.64
CA SER A 28 -1.70 32.88 -1.92
C SER A 28 -2.61 34.10 -1.76
N VAL A 29 -3.45 34.14 -0.72
CA VAL A 29 -4.27 35.35 -0.43
C VAL A 29 -3.38 36.54 -0.06
N GLY A 30 -2.34 36.31 0.75
CA GLY A 30 -1.38 37.35 1.11
C GLY A 30 -0.61 37.88 -0.11
N PHE A 31 -0.09 36.98 -0.95
CA PHE A 31 0.58 37.37 -2.18
C PHE A 31 -0.34 38.07 -3.18
N ALA A 32 -1.59 37.65 -3.30
CA ALA A 32 -2.56 38.32 -4.15
C ALA A 32 -2.77 39.78 -3.74
N GLY A 33 -2.96 40.02 -2.44
CA GLY A 33 -3.07 41.38 -1.89
C GLY A 33 -1.82 42.22 -2.18
N PHE A 34 -0.64 41.64 -1.95
CA PHE A 34 0.64 42.30 -2.23
C PHE A 34 0.84 42.62 -3.72
N ASN A 35 0.48 41.70 -4.60
CA ASN A 35 0.62 41.86 -6.05
C ASN A 35 -0.38 42.87 -6.62
N LEU A 36 -1.59 42.96 -6.07
CA LEU A 36 -2.61 43.94 -6.48
C LEU A 36 -2.31 45.35 -5.99
N THR A 37 -1.74 45.48 -4.79
CA THR A 37 -1.59 46.80 -4.13
C THR A 37 -0.18 47.38 -4.24
N VAL A 38 0.86 46.55 -4.17
CA VAL A 38 2.27 46.99 -4.10
C VAL A 38 2.98 46.81 -5.43
N ASN A 39 2.93 45.60 -6.01
CA ASN A 39 3.68 45.31 -7.23
C ASN A 39 2.96 45.77 -8.51
N ASN A 40 1.67 46.11 -8.43
CA ASN A 40 0.82 46.46 -9.56
C ASN A 40 0.80 45.38 -10.67
N PHE A 41 0.73 44.11 -10.26
CA PHE A 41 0.61 42.94 -11.15
C PHE A 41 -0.79 42.31 -11.04
N PRO A 42 -1.82 42.92 -11.66
CA PRO A 42 -3.21 42.49 -11.45
C PRO A 42 -3.48 41.08 -11.96
N LEU A 43 -2.88 40.69 -13.09
CA LEU A 43 -3.03 39.35 -13.65
C LEU A 43 -2.55 38.27 -12.66
N LEU A 44 -1.36 38.46 -12.07
CA LEU A 44 -0.79 37.51 -11.10
C LEU A 44 -1.66 37.44 -9.84
N GLY A 45 -2.10 38.59 -9.33
CA GLY A 45 -2.97 38.65 -8.15
C GLY A 45 -4.31 37.93 -8.36
N TYR A 46 -4.97 38.08 -9.51
CA TYR A 46 -6.21 37.35 -9.79
C TYR A 46 -6.01 35.83 -9.91
N ILE A 47 -4.89 35.39 -10.50
CA ILE A 47 -4.56 33.95 -10.57
C ILE A 47 -4.31 33.38 -9.18
N GLU A 48 -3.62 34.12 -8.30
CA GLU A 48 -3.39 33.74 -6.90
C GLU A 48 -4.71 33.67 -6.10
N ILE A 49 -5.67 34.55 -6.36
CA ILE A 49 -7.02 34.44 -5.77
C ILE A 49 -7.71 33.15 -6.26
N CYS A 50 -7.70 32.87 -7.56
CA CYS A 50 -8.26 31.64 -8.11
C CYS A 50 -7.61 30.38 -7.53
N PHE A 51 -6.29 30.39 -7.34
CA PHE A 51 -5.56 29.29 -6.70
C PHE A 51 -5.93 29.12 -5.23
N SER A 52 -6.14 30.21 -4.49
CA SER A 52 -6.61 30.16 -3.10
C SER A 52 -8.00 29.53 -2.99
N ILE A 53 -8.91 29.88 -3.91
CA ILE A 53 -10.26 29.29 -4.00
C ILE A 53 -10.16 27.79 -4.30
N TYR A 54 -9.29 27.40 -5.23
CA TYR A 54 -9.04 25.99 -5.54
C TYR A 54 -8.50 25.20 -4.34
N CYS A 55 -7.59 25.80 -3.55
CA CYS A 55 -7.06 25.20 -2.33
C CYS A 55 -8.17 24.97 -1.29
N ILE A 56 -9.05 25.94 -1.08
CA ILE A 56 -10.20 25.82 -0.17
C ILE A 56 -11.16 24.73 -0.66
N PHE A 57 -11.51 24.72 -1.95
CA PHE A 57 -12.36 23.70 -2.55
C PHE A 57 -11.78 22.29 -2.36
N THR A 58 -10.49 22.12 -2.64
CA THR A 58 -9.79 20.83 -2.51
C THR A 58 -9.73 20.40 -1.03
N TYR A 59 -9.43 21.31 -0.12
CA TYR A 59 -9.42 21.04 1.32
C TYR A 59 -10.77 20.53 1.83
N ILE A 60 -11.87 21.21 1.48
CA ILE A 60 -13.24 20.81 1.85
C ILE A 60 -13.60 19.45 1.24
N THR A 61 -13.24 19.23 -0.02
CA THR A 61 -13.50 17.97 -0.72
C THR A 61 -12.79 16.81 -0.03
N LEU A 62 -11.52 16.99 0.36
CA LEU A 62 -10.74 15.95 1.05
C LEU A 62 -11.26 15.64 2.46
N ILE A 63 -11.97 16.54 3.14
CA ILE A 63 -12.63 16.21 4.41
C ILE A 63 -13.71 15.14 4.18
N ARG A 64 -14.46 15.25 3.08
CA ARG A 64 -15.66 14.42 2.83
C ARG A 64 -15.44 13.26 1.87
N ARG A 65 -14.39 13.29 1.04
CA ARG A 65 -14.14 12.34 -0.05
C ARG A 65 -12.72 11.75 0.05
N PRO A 66 -12.48 10.57 -0.55
CA PRO A 66 -11.13 10.04 -0.71
C PRO A 66 -10.31 10.92 -1.68
N LEU A 67 -8.99 10.91 -1.51
CA LEU A 67 -8.06 11.61 -2.40
C LEU A 67 -8.17 11.08 -3.82
N GLN A 68 -8.35 11.97 -4.78
CA GLN A 68 -8.26 11.67 -6.20
C GLN A 68 -6.95 12.21 -6.78
N PHE A 69 -6.27 11.41 -7.60
CA PHE A 69 -4.92 11.73 -8.09
C PHE A 69 -4.85 13.07 -8.85
N TRP A 70 -5.90 13.43 -9.60
CA TRP A 70 -5.96 14.68 -10.36
C TRP A 70 -5.86 15.93 -9.48
N GLN A 71 -6.32 15.87 -8.22
CA GLN A 71 -6.27 17.02 -7.30
C GLN A 71 -4.82 17.43 -7.01
N SER A 72 -3.95 16.45 -6.77
CA SER A 72 -2.51 16.68 -6.58
C SER A 72 -1.86 17.23 -7.86
N VAL A 73 -2.24 16.73 -9.02
CA VAL A 73 -1.69 17.17 -10.32
C VAL A 73 -2.07 18.63 -10.60
N VAL A 74 -3.35 18.97 -10.43
CA VAL A 74 -3.84 20.34 -10.66
C VAL A 74 -3.20 21.31 -9.68
N MET A 75 -3.05 20.95 -8.40
CA MET A 75 -2.34 21.78 -7.43
C MET A 75 -0.90 22.06 -7.86
N CYS A 76 -0.15 21.01 -8.22
CA CYS A 76 1.22 21.16 -8.71
C CYS A 76 1.28 22.02 -9.98
N ALA A 77 0.36 21.83 -10.93
CA ALA A 77 0.34 22.62 -12.16
C ALA A 77 0.06 24.11 -11.90
N LEU A 78 -0.91 24.44 -11.05
CA LEU A 78 -1.27 25.83 -10.73
C LEU A 78 -0.14 26.57 -10.01
N ILE A 79 0.49 25.96 -9.00
CA ILE A 79 1.60 26.61 -8.29
C ILE A 79 2.83 26.76 -9.19
N THR A 80 3.09 25.79 -10.07
CA THR A 80 4.14 25.88 -11.10
C THR A 80 3.90 27.06 -12.02
N PHE A 81 2.66 27.20 -12.50
CA PHE A 81 2.26 28.29 -13.39
C PHE A 81 2.41 29.65 -12.70
N ILE A 82 1.98 29.78 -11.44
CA ILE A 82 2.15 31.01 -10.64
C ILE A 82 3.62 31.39 -10.51
N VAL A 83 4.50 30.43 -10.17
CA VAL A 83 5.94 30.71 -10.00
C VAL A 83 6.59 31.08 -11.34
N ILE A 84 6.23 30.42 -12.44
CA ILE A 84 6.71 30.74 -13.79
C ILE A 84 6.24 32.14 -14.20
N LEU A 85 4.95 32.44 -14.05
CA LEU A 85 4.38 33.73 -14.41
C LEU A 85 4.93 34.86 -13.54
N GLY A 86 5.05 34.65 -12.23
CA GLY A 86 5.67 35.61 -11.33
C GLY A 86 7.11 35.90 -11.70
N THR A 87 7.88 34.86 -12.07
CA THR A 87 9.27 35.04 -12.53
C THR A 87 9.35 35.72 -13.89
N SER A 88 8.39 35.51 -14.79
CA SER A 88 8.35 36.16 -16.10
C SER A 88 7.89 37.63 -16.03
N LEU A 89 7.07 38.00 -15.06
CA LEU A 89 6.63 39.39 -14.85
C LEU A 89 7.61 40.21 -14.00
N ALA A 90 8.11 39.66 -12.89
CA ALA A 90 8.94 40.39 -11.94
C ALA A 90 10.40 40.58 -12.42
N SER A 91 11.08 41.62 -11.93
CA SER A 91 12.53 41.76 -12.10
C SER A 91 13.24 40.63 -11.33
N PRO A 92 14.37 40.08 -11.84
CA PRO A 92 15.16 39.10 -11.09
C PRO A 92 15.57 39.59 -9.69
N ARG A 93 15.69 40.91 -9.48
CA ARG A 93 16.00 41.49 -8.16
C ARG A 93 14.95 41.19 -7.08
N ASN A 94 13.71 40.90 -7.48
CA ASN A 94 12.61 40.59 -6.55
C ASN A 94 12.67 39.15 -6.01
N GLY A 95 13.56 38.30 -6.55
CA GLY A 95 13.80 36.95 -6.01
C GLY A 95 12.65 35.95 -6.20
N VAL A 96 11.65 36.23 -7.03
CA VAL A 96 10.48 35.34 -7.22
C VAL A 96 10.90 33.93 -7.68
N TYR A 97 11.97 33.81 -8.46
CA TYR A 97 12.53 32.53 -8.91
C TYR A 97 12.97 31.62 -7.76
N VAL A 98 13.23 32.15 -6.55
CA VAL A 98 13.64 31.36 -5.38
C VAL A 98 12.53 30.38 -4.97
N TRP A 99 11.26 30.70 -5.22
CA TRP A 99 10.15 29.79 -4.94
C TRP A 99 10.20 28.51 -5.78
N SER A 100 10.89 28.52 -6.93
CA SER A 100 11.07 27.33 -7.77
C SER A 100 11.84 26.20 -7.07
N PHE A 101 12.68 26.53 -6.07
CA PHE A 101 13.45 25.55 -5.29
C PHE A 101 12.58 24.69 -4.37
N ALA A 102 11.42 25.19 -3.93
CA ALA A 102 10.50 24.43 -3.09
C ALA A 102 9.67 23.40 -3.88
N LEU A 103 9.55 23.59 -5.20
CA LEU A 103 8.64 22.81 -6.05
C LEU A 103 9.09 21.35 -6.28
N PRO A 104 10.38 21.00 -6.45
CA PRO A 104 10.80 19.60 -6.48
C PRO A 104 10.31 18.82 -5.27
N ILE A 105 10.49 19.35 -4.06
CA ILE A 105 10.05 18.70 -2.81
C ILE A 105 8.55 18.42 -2.87
N LEU A 106 7.76 19.42 -3.28
CA LEU A 106 6.32 19.30 -3.47
C LEU A 106 5.93 18.22 -4.48
N TYR A 107 6.57 18.19 -5.65
CA TYR A 107 6.25 17.24 -6.71
C TYR A 107 6.52 15.80 -6.29
N TYR A 108 7.68 15.54 -5.68
CA TYR A 108 8.01 14.19 -5.20
C TYR A 108 7.03 13.73 -4.11
N LEU A 109 6.67 14.62 -3.19
CA LEU A 109 5.77 14.28 -2.10
C LEU A 109 4.35 13.94 -2.60
N LEU A 110 3.81 14.76 -3.50
CA LEU A 110 2.41 14.62 -3.95
C LEU A 110 2.24 13.64 -5.11
N LEU A 111 3.15 13.65 -6.07
CA LEU A 111 3.04 12.89 -7.32
C LEU A 111 3.92 11.62 -7.32
N GLY A 112 4.85 11.50 -6.37
CA GLY A 112 5.80 10.40 -6.29
C GLY A 112 6.97 10.52 -7.28
N LYS A 113 7.85 9.52 -7.28
CA LYS A 113 9.13 9.52 -8.00
C LYS A 113 9.00 9.76 -9.51
N GLN A 114 8.08 9.09 -10.19
CA GLN A 114 7.98 9.13 -11.66
C GLN A 114 7.63 10.54 -12.16
N TYR A 115 6.52 11.10 -11.67
CA TYR A 115 6.07 12.44 -12.05
C TYR A 115 6.92 13.56 -11.42
N GLY A 116 7.48 13.33 -10.23
CA GLY A 116 8.37 14.28 -9.56
C GLY A 116 9.62 14.62 -10.38
N VAL A 117 10.24 13.62 -11.01
CA VAL A 117 11.37 13.84 -11.94
C VAL A 117 10.95 14.69 -13.13
N ILE A 118 9.83 14.33 -13.77
CA ILE A 118 9.34 14.99 -15.00
C ILE A 118 9.01 16.47 -14.73
N PHE A 119 8.23 16.76 -13.68
CA PHE A 119 7.84 18.14 -13.34
C PHE A 119 9.05 18.99 -12.92
N SER A 120 10.00 18.42 -12.18
CA SER A 120 11.22 19.15 -11.78
C SER A 120 12.10 19.48 -12.98
N ALA A 121 12.30 18.53 -13.90
CA ALA A 121 13.11 18.75 -15.09
C ALA A 121 12.51 19.86 -15.99
N ASN A 122 11.19 19.80 -16.22
CA ASN A 122 10.49 20.82 -17.01
C ASN A 122 10.57 22.21 -16.36
N LEU A 123 10.34 22.28 -15.04
CA LEU A 123 10.46 23.54 -14.31
C LEU A 123 11.87 24.13 -14.43
N LEU A 124 12.92 23.31 -14.26
CA LEU A 124 14.31 23.78 -14.37
C LEU A 124 14.60 24.38 -15.75
N VAL A 125 14.21 23.67 -16.82
CA VAL A 125 14.43 24.14 -18.21
C VAL A 125 13.74 25.49 -18.44
N ILE A 126 12.47 25.61 -18.02
CA ILE A 126 11.70 26.85 -18.19
C ILE A 126 12.30 28.00 -17.37
N GLN A 127 12.72 27.74 -16.12
CA GLN A 127 13.30 28.76 -15.25
C GLN A 127 14.65 29.27 -15.75
N VAL A 128 15.53 28.36 -16.20
CA VAL A 128 16.81 28.73 -16.81
C VAL A 128 16.59 29.58 -18.05
N PHE A 129 15.61 29.22 -18.90
CA PHE A 129 15.26 30.00 -20.08
C PHE A 129 14.78 31.42 -19.74
N ILE A 130 13.83 31.56 -18.80
CA ILE A 130 13.28 32.87 -18.40
C ILE A 130 14.37 33.76 -17.80
N LEU A 131 15.20 33.23 -16.90
CA LEU A 131 16.27 33.99 -16.27
C LEU A 131 17.36 34.38 -17.28
N GLY A 132 17.71 33.47 -18.20
CA GLY A 132 18.66 33.75 -19.29
C GLY A 132 18.17 34.83 -20.25
N SER A 133 16.86 34.87 -20.56
CA SER A 133 16.30 35.94 -21.42
C SER A 133 16.31 37.32 -20.75
N LYS A 134 16.41 37.38 -19.42
CA LYS A 134 16.35 38.63 -18.63
C LYS A 134 17.71 39.14 -18.20
N SER A 135 18.79 38.38 -18.39
CA SER A 135 20.12 38.79 -17.97
C SER A 135 20.71 39.84 -18.93
N THR A 136 20.70 41.10 -18.53
CA THR A 136 21.34 42.23 -19.25
C THR A 136 22.69 42.65 -18.65
N LEU A 137 23.15 41.96 -17.61
CA LEU A 137 24.40 42.26 -16.90
C LEU A 137 25.58 41.42 -17.43
N SER A 138 26.79 41.96 -17.24
CA SER A 138 28.06 41.42 -17.74
C SER A 138 28.20 39.89 -17.57
N PRO A 139 28.90 39.21 -18.51
CA PRO A 139 28.92 37.75 -18.61
C PRO A 139 29.47 37.01 -17.37
N PHE A 140 30.22 37.66 -16.47
CA PHE A 140 30.85 37.00 -15.33
C PHE A 140 30.05 37.09 -14.01
N GLU A 141 29.29 38.16 -13.77
CA GLU A 141 28.43 38.24 -12.56
C GLU A 141 27.17 37.38 -12.68
N THR A 142 26.61 37.29 -13.88
CA THR A 142 25.42 36.48 -14.18
C THR A 142 25.74 35.00 -14.23
N PHE A 143 26.91 34.61 -14.77
CA PHE A 143 27.31 33.21 -14.86
C PHE A 143 27.48 32.55 -13.48
N ASN A 144 28.16 33.20 -12.53
CA ASN A 144 28.34 32.67 -11.18
C ASN A 144 27.00 32.50 -10.46
N LEU A 145 26.08 33.48 -10.58
CA LEU A 145 24.74 33.37 -10.01
C LEU A 145 23.95 32.22 -10.65
N SER A 146 23.91 32.13 -11.98
CA SER A 146 23.21 31.07 -12.70
C SER A 146 23.74 29.68 -12.34
N LEU A 147 25.07 29.53 -12.26
CA LEU A 147 25.71 28.27 -11.87
C LEU A 147 25.31 27.89 -10.44
N ASN A 148 25.39 28.82 -9.49
CA ASN A 148 24.99 28.58 -8.10
C ASN A 148 23.50 28.19 -7.99
N LEU A 149 22.61 28.85 -8.74
CA LEU A 149 21.19 28.52 -8.77
C LEU A 149 20.93 27.12 -9.35
N ILE A 150 21.60 26.75 -10.44
CA ILE A 150 21.49 25.42 -11.05
C ILE A 150 22.01 24.35 -10.08
N CYS A 151 23.17 24.57 -9.46
CA CYS A 151 23.75 23.65 -8.47
C CYS A 151 22.85 23.51 -7.23
N ALA A 152 22.29 24.60 -6.73
CA ALA A 152 21.35 24.57 -5.61
C ALA A 152 20.07 23.80 -5.99
N TYR A 153 19.53 24.04 -7.19
CA TYR A 153 18.34 23.33 -7.67
C TYR A 153 18.61 21.84 -7.80
N PHE A 154 19.73 21.48 -8.42
CA PHE A 154 20.15 20.09 -8.58
C PHE A 154 20.36 19.41 -7.23
N SER A 155 20.94 20.11 -6.26
CA SER A 155 21.12 19.60 -4.90
C SER A 155 19.78 19.30 -4.22
N ILE A 156 18.82 20.23 -4.27
CA ILE A 156 17.48 20.03 -3.70
C ILE A 156 16.74 18.92 -4.42
N TRP A 157 16.83 18.86 -5.75
CA TRP A 157 16.25 17.80 -6.55
C TRP A 157 16.84 16.43 -6.20
N ALA A 158 18.16 16.32 -6.09
CA ALA A 158 18.86 15.08 -5.76
C ALA A 158 18.49 14.60 -4.35
N ILE A 159 18.46 15.51 -3.36
CA ILE A 159 18.00 15.21 -2.00
C ILE A 159 16.55 14.73 -2.03
N SER A 160 15.66 15.42 -2.74
CA SER A 160 14.25 15.03 -2.88
C SER A 160 14.09 13.65 -3.52
N HIS A 161 14.91 13.34 -4.53
CA HIS A 161 14.90 12.05 -5.21
C HIS A 161 15.33 10.90 -4.30
N VAL A 162 16.45 11.08 -3.59
CA VAL A 162 16.99 10.07 -2.65
C VAL A 162 16.04 9.88 -1.48
N PHE A 163 15.46 10.96 -0.97
CA PHE A 163 14.51 10.92 0.14
C PHE A 163 13.24 10.15 -0.24
N GLU A 164 12.62 10.46 -1.38
CA GLU A 164 11.41 9.74 -1.83
C GLU A 164 11.71 8.26 -2.15
N GLY A 165 12.88 7.98 -2.72
CA GLY A 165 13.34 6.61 -2.94
C GLY A 165 13.47 5.82 -1.62
N SER A 166 14.10 6.43 -0.63
CA SER A 166 14.29 5.86 0.71
C SER A 166 12.95 5.68 1.43
N ARG A 167 12.07 6.67 1.37
CA ARG A 167 10.72 6.64 1.95
C ARG A 167 9.88 5.51 1.37
N SER A 168 9.89 5.35 0.04
CA SER A 168 9.15 4.29 -0.65
C SER A 168 9.65 2.90 -0.23
N ASN A 169 10.97 2.70 -0.16
CA ASN A 169 11.56 1.44 0.27
C ASN A 169 11.27 1.14 1.75
N PHE A 170 11.38 2.13 2.62
CA PHE A 170 11.07 1.98 4.04
C PHE A 170 9.60 1.63 4.26
N SER A 171 8.68 2.30 3.56
CA SER A 171 7.25 2.00 3.60
C SER A 171 6.96 0.56 3.15
N LYS A 172 7.60 0.09 2.06
CA LYS A 172 7.47 -1.31 1.60
C LYS A 172 7.98 -2.30 2.63
N ARG A 173 9.16 -2.05 3.21
CA ARG A 173 9.73 -2.91 4.26
C ARG A 173 8.83 -2.96 5.49
N LEU A 174 8.34 -1.80 5.94
CA LEU A 174 7.44 -1.72 7.08
C LEU A 174 6.12 -2.46 6.81
N LYS A 175 5.59 -2.35 5.59
CA LYS A 175 4.41 -3.13 5.17
C LYS A 175 4.69 -4.63 5.22
N ASN A 176 5.82 -5.08 4.69
CA ASN A 176 6.18 -6.51 4.73
C ASN A 176 6.37 -7.01 6.17
N LEU A 177 7.07 -6.26 7.02
CA LEU A 177 7.24 -6.60 8.44
C LEU A 177 5.90 -6.64 9.19
N ALA A 178 4.96 -5.79 8.82
CA ALA A 178 3.64 -5.75 9.44
C ALA A 178 2.70 -6.86 8.92
N LEU A 179 2.89 -7.36 7.70
CA LEU A 179 1.97 -8.30 7.05
C LEU A 179 2.49 -9.74 7.00
N LEU A 180 3.78 -9.97 7.14
CA LEU A 180 4.35 -11.30 7.06
C LEU A 180 4.65 -11.83 8.47
N ASP A 181 4.50 -13.14 8.63
CA ASP A 181 5.06 -13.87 9.76
C ASP A 181 6.58 -13.91 9.63
N PRO A 182 7.35 -13.43 10.62
CA PRO A 182 8.80 -13.30 10.50
C PRO A 182 9.52 -14.65 10.40
N LEU A 183 8.92 -15.74 10.91
CA LEU A 183 9.51 -17.07 10.85
C LEU A 183 9.28 -17.72 9.48
N THR A 184 8.02 -17.87 9.08
CA THR A 184 7.64 -18.66 7.89
C THR A 184 7.58 -17.83 6.61
N GLY A 185 7.59 -16.50 6.73
CA GLY A 185 7.33 -15.57 5.63
C GLY A 185 5.92 -15.66 5.05
N ALA A 186 5.02 -16.46 5.63
CA ALA A 186 3.61 -16.51 5.23
C ALA A 186 2.92 -15.20 5.63
N GLY A 187 1.72 -14.94 5.11
CA GLY A 187 0.95 -13.81 5.63
C GLY A 187 0.62 -14.02 7.11
N ASN A 188 0.65 -13.00 7.94
CA ASN A 188 0.19 -13.12 9.33
C ASN A 188 -1.33 -12.88 9.43
N ARG A 189 -1.90 -13.03 10.63
CA ARG A 189 -3.33 -12.78 10.89
C ARG A 189 -3.80 -11.39 10.44
N LEU A 190 -2.96 -10.36 10.56
CA LEU A 190 -3.31 -9.02 10.09
C LEU A 190 -3.44 -8.96 8.57
N SER A 191 -2.51 -9.62 7.84
CA SER A 191 -2.60 -9.71 6.39
C SER A 191 -3.82 -10.48 5.93
N MET A 192 -4.21 -11.56 6.63
CA MET A 192 -5.43 -12.30 6.32
C MET A 192 -6.66 -11.38 6.33
N ASN A 193 -6.78 -10.54 7.37
CA ASN A 193 -7.88 -9.58 7.47
C ASN A 193 -7.82 -8.55 6.33
N HIS A 194 -6.66 -7.99 6.06
CA HIS A 194 -6.47 -6.99 5.00
C HIS A 194 -6.81 -7.53 3.60
N TYR A 195 -6.30 -8.72 3.26
CA TYR A 195 -6.55 -9.34 1.97
C TYR A 195 -8.02 -9.71 1.80
N PHE A 196 -8.67 -10.17 2.87
CA PHE A 196 -10.09 -10.50 2.82
C PHE A 196 -10.95 -9.27 2.48
N GLU A 197 -10.75 -8.16 3.20
CA GLU A 197 -11.53 -6.93 3.00
C GLU A 197 -11.27 -6.24 1.66
N VAL A 198 -10.03 -6.29 1.16
CA VAL A 198 -9.63 -5.50 -0.02
C VAL A 198 -9.77 -6.30 -1.32
N GLU A 199 -9.50 -7.60 -1.31
CA GLU A 199 -9.32 -8.38 -2.55
C GLU A 199 -10.26 -9.57 -2.71
N LEU A 200 -10.87 -10.07 -1.62
CA LEU A 200 -11.53 -11.38 -1.63
C LEU A 200 -13.05 -11.33 -1.42
N GLN A 201 -13.58 -10.28 -0.78
CA GLN A 201 -15.01 -10.21 -0.47
C GLN A 201 -15.92 -10.31 -1.70
N ASP A 202 -15.47 -9.83 -2.86
CA ASP A 202 -16.25 -9.86 -4.10
C ASP A 202 -15.98 -11.11 -4.97
N LYS A 203 -15.10 -12.02 -4.54
CA LYS A 203 -14.79 -13.22 -5.33
C LYS A 203 -15.88 -14.27 -5.17
N SER A 204 -16.41 -14.73 -6.30
CA SER A 204 -17.28 -15.90 -6.33
C SER A 204 -16.47 -17.17 -5.99
N GLN A 205 -17.13 -18.14 -5.36
CA GLN A 205 -16.56 -19.45 -5.01
C GLN A 205 -15.24 -19.37 -4.21
N LEU A 206 -15.18 -18.47 -3.23
CA LEU A 206 -14.05 -18.38 -2.29
C LEU A 206 -14.19 -19.42 -1.17
N TYR A 207 -13.10 -20.08 -0.80
CA TYR A 207 -13.03 -21.08 0.27
C TYR A 207 -11.92 -20.74 1.26
N LEU A 208 -12.18 -21.06 2.54
CA LEU A 208 -11.23 -20.97 3.63
C LEU A 208 -10.90 -22.36 4.14
N PHE A 209 -9.60 -22.63 4.26
CA PHE A 209 -9.05 -23.84 4.85
C PHE A 209 -8.35 -23.39 6.12
N LEU A 210 -8.80 -23.87 7.27
CA LEU A 210 -8.13 -23.65 8.54
C LEU A 210 -7.44 -24.96 8.93
N LEU A 211 -6.15 -24.89 9.17
CA LEU A 211 -5.28 -26.02 9.41
C LEU A 211 -4.60 -25.86 10.76
N ASP A 212 -4.35 -26.99 11.39
CA ASP A 212 -3.58 -27.09 12.62
C ASP A 212 -2.70 -28.34 12.56
N LEU A 213 -1.45 -28.20 12.98
CA LEU A 213 -0.49 -29.30 12.99
C LEU A 213 -0.76 -30.20 14.18
N ASP A 214 -1.07 -31.46 13.90
CA ASP A 214 -1.44 -32.42 14.92
C ASP A 214 -0.23 -32.73 15.83
N PHE A 215 -0.43 -32.61 17.14
CA PHE A 215 0.59 -32.91 18.15
C PHE A 215 1.90 -32.11 18.01
N PHE A 216 1.88 -30.93 17.39
CA PHE A 216 3.10 -30.14 17.16
C PHE A 216 3.81 -29.71 18.45
N LYS A 217 3.09 -29.58 19.56
CA LYS A 217 3.71 -29.43 20.88
C LYS A 217 4.68 -30.58 21.22
N GLN A 218 4.37 -31.83 20.88
CA GLN A 218 5.26 -32.96 21.12
C GLN A 218 6.57 -32.85 20.33
N VAL A 219 6.51 -32.35 19.09
CA VAL A 219 7.71 -32.07 18.29
C VAL A 219 8.61 -31.04 18.98
N ASN A 220 8.03 -29.98 19.54
CA ASN A 220 8.78 -28.98 20.32
C ASN A 220 9.34 -29.57 21.61
N ASP A 221 8.57 -30.39 22.31
CA ASP A 221 8.98 -30.99 23.59
C ASP A 221 10.10 -32.04 23.39
N GLU A 222 10.10 -32.75 22.26
CA GLU A 222 11.07 -33.82 21.95
C GLU A 222 12.35 -33.30 21.27
N HIS A 223 12.23 -32.35 20.35
CA HIS A 223 13.36 -31.88 19.52
C HIS A 223 13.76 -30.42 19.78
N GLY A 224 13.04 -29.72 20.65
CA GLY A 224 13.27 -28.32 20.97
C GLY A 224 12.64 -27.34 19.99
N HIS A 225 12.45 -26.10 20.45
CA HIS A 225 11.77 -25.05 19.69
C HIS A 225 12.44 -24.68 18.37
N GLY A 226 13.78 -24.75 18.27
CA GLY A 226 14.49 -24.43 17.02
C GLY A 226 14.13 -25.38 15.87
N VAL A 227 13.99 -26.67 16.18
CA VAL A 227 13.56 -27.69 15.22
C VAL A 227 12.09 -27.50 14.85
N GLY A 228 11.23 -27.23 15.84
CA GLY A 228 9.83 -26.88 15.57
C GLY A 228 9.68 -25.67 14.65
N ASP A 229 10.51 -24.64 14.85
CA ASP A 229 10.53 -23.46 13.99
C ASP A 229 10.89 -23.79 12.54
N GLN A 230 11.88 -24.66 12.32
CA GLN A 230 12.23 -25.16 10.98
C GLN A 230 11.09 -25.99 10.36
N VAL A 231 10.40 -26.83 11.14
CA VAL A 231 9.21 -27.56 10.68
C VAL A 231 8.15 -26.58 10.16
N LEU A 232 7.88 -25.50 10.89
CA LEU A 232 6.88 -24.50 10.49
C LEU A 232 7.25 -23.79 9.17
N VAL A 233 8.54 -23.55 8.93
CA VAL A 233 9.04 -22.98 7.67
C VAL A 233 8.79 -23.94 6.49
N GLU A 234 9.12 -25.22 6.65
CA GLU A 234 8.89 -26.24 5.63
C GLU A 234 7.39 -26.47 5.38
N VAL A 235 6.59 -26.46 6.44
CA VAL A 235 5.13 -26.53 6.37
C VAL A 235 4.56 -25.38 5.54
N ALA A 236 4.98 -24.15 5.80
CA ALA A 236 4.52 -23.00 5.04
C ALA A 236 4.92 -23.09 3.55
N THR A 237 6.09 -23.64 3.26
CA THR A 237 6.58 -23.88 1.90
C THR A 237 5.74 -24.94 1.18
N LEU A 238 5.49 -26.08 1.83
CA LEU A 238 4.64 -27.15 1.33
C LEU A 238 3.23 -26.63 1.01
N LEU A 239 2.63 -25.86 1.92
CA LEU A 239 1.31 -25.26 1.71
C LEU A 239 1.26 -24.37 0.47
N ARG A 240 2.27 -23.54 0.23
CA ARG A 240 2.34 -22.69 -0.97
C ARG A 240 2.45 -23.51 -2.25
N ILE A 241 3.27 -24.56 -2.24
CA ILE A 241 3.46 -25.44 -3.40
C ILE A 241 2.18 -26.17 -3.75
N VAL A 242 1.52 -26.78 -2.76
CA VAL A 242 0.31 -27.58 -2.99
C VAL A 242 -0.88 -26.69 -3.36
N LEU A 243 -1.04 -25.54 -2.72
CA LEU A 243 -2.13 -24.62 -3.03
C LEU A 243 -1.99 -24.03 -4.44
N GLY A 244 -0.76 -23.73 -4.87
CA GLY A 244 -0.41 -23.19 -6.20
C GLY A 244 -0.91 -21.77 -6.44
N ARG A 245 -2.23 -21.56 -6.42
CA ARG A 245 -2.90 -20.26 -6.50
C ARG A 245 -3.74 -20.04 -5.26
N GLY A 246 -3.39 -19.02 -4.49
CA GLY A 246 -4.11 -18.63 -3.28
C GLY A 246 -3.21 -17.89 -2.32
N TYR A 247 -3.70 -17.70 -1.11
CA TYR A 247 -3.00 -16.98 -0.05
C TYR A 247 -2.81 -17.92 1.14
N VAL A 248 -1.59 -17.97 1.67
CA VAL A 248 -1.22 -18.78 2.83
C VAL A 248 -0.91 -17.85 3.98
N PHE A 249 -1.59 -18.08 5.11
CA PHE A 249 -1.43 -17.31 6.33
C PHE A 249 -1.06 -18.20 7.51
N ARG A 250 -0.20 -17.71 8.39
CA ARG A 250 0.00 -18.25 9.73
C ARG A 250 -0.78 -17.38 10.72
N VAL A 251 -1.81 -17.95 11.33
CA VAL A 251 -2.77 -17.21 12.17
C VAL A 251 -2.51 -17.41 13.66
N GLY A 252 -1.83 -18.49 14.04
CA GLY A 252 -1.43 -18.83 15.40
C GLY A 252 -0.04 -19.50 15.42
N GLY A 253 0.30 -20.14 16.53
CA GLY A 253 1.60 -20.82 16.69
C GLY A 253 1.80 -21.93 15.66
N GLU A 254 0.86 -22.88 15.62
CA GLU A 254 0.85 -24.04 14.71
C GLU A 254 -0.34 -24.05 13.74
N GLU A 255 -1.05 -22.92 13.68
CA GLU A 255 -2.29 -22.76 12.92
C GLU A 255 -2.07 -21.96 11.63
N PHE A 256 -2.56 -22.51 10.52
CA PHE A 256 -2.49 -21.89 9.20
C PHE A 256 -3.89 -21.69 8.62
N ALA A 257 -4.07 -20.60 7.88
CA ALA A 257 -5.29 -20.31 7.13
C ALA A 257 -4.96 -20.14 5.65
N LEU A 258 -5.77 -20.72 4.76
CA LEU A 258 -5.60 -20.59 3.31
C LEU A 258 -6.86 -20.01 2.68
N PHE A 259 -6.70 -19.04 1.80
CA PHE A 259 -7.77 -18.57 0.91
C PHE A 259 -7.49 -18.97 -0.53
N SER A 260 -8.47 -19.61 -1.18
CA SER A 260 -8.42 -19.83 -2.62
C SER A 260 -9.82 -19.96 -3.22
N SER A 261 -9.92 -19.71 -4.52
CA SER A 261 -11.16 -19.81 -5.30
C SER A 261 -11.14 -21.11 -6.10
N PHE A 262 -12.24 -21.85 -6.06
CA PHE A 262 -12.39 -23.13 -6.76
C PHE A 262 -13.63 -23.13 -7.65
N ALA A 263 -13.66 -23.99 -8.67
CA ALA A 263 -14.82 -24.08 -9.55
C ALA A 263 -16.07 -24.62 -8.83
N ASN A 264 -15.89 -25.57 -7.91
CA ASN A 264 -16.95 -26.20 -7.14
C ASN A 264 -16.41 -26.72 -5.78
N GLU A 265 -17.31 -27.23 -4.95
CA GLU A 265 -17.00 -27.71 -3.60
C GLU A 265 -16.13 -28.96 -3.61
N GLU A 266 -16.31 -29.83 -4.61
CA GLU A 266 -15.51 -31.04 -4.81
C GLU A 266 -14.03 -30.69 -5.10
N ALA A 267 -13.76 -29.70 -5.94
CA ALA A 267 -12.40 -29.24 -6.23
C ALA A 267 -11.71 -28.65 -4.99
N ALA A 268 -12.47 -27.92 -4.16
CA ALA A 268 -11.96 -27.42 -2.88
C ALA A 268 -11.63 -28.58 -1.93
N LEU A 269 -12.52 -29.57 -1.81
CA LEU A 269 -12.28 -30.77 -0.99
C LEU A 269 -11.08 -31.58 -1.46
N ASN A 270 -10.98 -31.82 -2.76
CA ASN A 270 -9.85 -32.55 -3.35
C ASN A 270 -8.53 -31.85 -3.04
N THR A 271 -8.50 -30.52 -3.06
CA THR A 271 -7.31 -29.75 -2.68
C THR A 271 -7.00 -29.88 -1.18
N ALA A 272 -8.02 -29.85 -0.30
CA ALA A 272 -7.82 -30.09 1.12
C ALA A 272 -7.24 -31.47 1.40
N GLU A 273 -7.78 -32.51 0.77
CA GLU A 273 -7.29 -33.88 0.92
C GLU A 273 -5.89 -34.06 0.33
N GLN A 274 -5.58 -33.40 -0.79
CA GLN A 274 -4.22 -33.35 -1.32
C GLN A 274 -3.25 -32.72 -0.32
N ILE A 275 -3.63 -31.62 0.34
CA ILE A 275 -2.81 -31.00 1.38
C ILE A 275 -2.61 -32.01 2.52
N ARG A 276 -3.69 -32.56 3.10
CA ARG A 276 -3.61 -33.53 4.19
C ARG A 276 -2.71 -34.73 3.86
N ALA A 277 -2.92 -35.34 2.70
CA ALA A 277 -2.13 -36.47 2.24
C ALA A 277 -0.65 -36.09 1.99
N ARG A 278 -0.37 -34.85 1.56
CA ARG A 278 1.01 -34.37 1.41
C ARG A 278 1.73 -34.28 2.75
N PHE A 279 1.08 -33.79 3.81
CA PHE A 279 1.67 -33.81 5.15
C PHE A 279 1.95 -35.25 5.61
N GLU A 280 0.96 -36.13 5.51
CA GLU A 280 1.07 -37.53 5.93
C GLU A 280 2.22 -38.29 5.23
N ASN A 281 2.46 -37.99 3.95
CA ASN A 281 3.49 -38.64 3.15
C ASN A 281 4.83 -37.89 3.09
N THR A 282 4.96 -36.74 3.75
CA THR A 282 6.21 -35.96 3.76
C THR A 282 6.92 -36.14 5.09
N THR A 283 8.13 -36.68 5.02
CA THR A 283 9.08 -36.65 6.13
C THR A 283 9.93 -35.40 6.02
N PHE A 284 9.84 -34.53 7.02
CA PHE A 284 10.65 -33.33 7.12
C PHE A 284 12.03 -33.71 7.67
N ASN A 285 13.07 -33.56 6.84
CA ASN A 285 14.44 -33.82 7.25
C ASN A 285 15.10 -32.51 7.72
N ILE A 286 15.26 -32.37 9.04
CA ILE A 286 15.72 -31.14 9.68
C ILE A 286 16.93 -31.47 10.54
N ASP A 287 18.09 -30.91 10.18
CA ASP A 287 19.37 -31.14 10.87
C ASP A 287 19.69 -32.64 11.08
N GLY A 288 19.28 -33.49 10.13
CA GLY A 288 19.48 -34.95 10.16
C GLY A 288 18.41 -35.74 10.91
N LEU A 289 17.40 -35.07 11.47
CA LEU A 289 16.24 -35.69 12.11
C LEU A 289 15.10 -35.87 11.10
N ALA A 290 14.51 -37.07 11.07
CA ALA A 290 13.33 -37.38 10.27
C ALA A 290 12.07 -37.13 11.11
N ILE A 291 11.34 -36.04 10.81
CA ILE A 291 10.17 -35.61 11.56
C ILE A 291 8.92 -35.81 10.69
N ASN A 292 7.95 -36.54 11.22
CA ASN A 292 6.65 -36.75 10.58
C ASN A 292 5.58 -35.97 11.34
N VAL A 293 4.85 -35.11 10.64
CA VAL A 293 3.72 -34.36 11.20
C VAL A 293 2.51 -34.51 10.30
N THR A 294 1.33 -34.68 10.91
CA THR A 294 0.04 -34.65 10.19
C THR A 294 -0.68 -33.35 10.46
N THR A 295 -1.75 -33.10 9.70
CA THR A 295 -2.59 -31.92 9.91
C THR A 295 -4.06 -32.26 9.89
N SER A 296 -4.82 -31.59 10.74
CA SER A 296 -6.26 -31.56 10.70
C SER A 296 -6.72 -30.30 9.95
N ILE A 297 -7.74 -30.44 9.08
CA ILE A 297 -8.20 -29.35 8.20
C ILE A 297 -9.71 -29.14 8.32
N GLY A 298 -10.12 -27.90 8.56
CA GLY A 298 -11.50 -27.44 8.47
C GLY A 298 -11.73 -26.59 7.22
N VAL A 299 -12.69 -26.95 6.39
CA VAL A 299 -13.02 -26.23 5.15
C VAL A 299 -14.39 -25.56 5.25
N ALA A 300 -14.45 -24.29 4.88
CA ALA A 300 -15.68 -23.52 4.76
C ALA A 300 -15.76 -22.80 3.41
N LYS A 301 -16.97 -22.67 2.87
CA LYS A 301 -17.27 -21.87 1.67
C LYS A 301 -17.74 -20.48 2.07
N PHE A 302 -17.20 -19.47 1.42
CA PHE A 302 -17.61 -18.09 1.63
C PHE A 302 -19.03 -17.89 1.09
N LYS A 303 -19.88 -17.22 1.88
CA LYS A 303 -21.18 -16.72 1.44
C LYS A 303 -21.15 -15.20 1.55
N SER A 304 -21.74 -14.50 0.59
CA SER A 304 -21.72 -13.02 0.50
C SER A 304 -22.27 -12.32 1.74
N THR A 305 -23.05 -13.00 2.57
CA THR A 305 -23.59 -12.50 3.84
C THR A 305 -22.65 -12.68 5.04
N ASN A 306 -21.51 -13.36 4.88
CA ASN A 306 -20.60 -13.66 5.98
C ASN A 306 -19.62 -12.48 6.21
N SER A 307 -19.43 -12.09 7.47
CA SER A 307 -18.21 -11.39 7.89
C SER A 307 -17.01 -12.34 7.89
N LEU A 308 -15.79 -11.80 7.86
CA LEU A 308 -14.57 -12.61 8.00
C LEU A 308 -14.61 -13.47 9.28
N GLU A 309 -15.04 -12.88 10.39
CA GLU A 309 -15.14 -13.59 11.67
C GLU A 309 -16.12 -14.77 11.60
N SER A 310 -17.30 -14.58 11.00
CA SER A 310 -18.26 -15.66 10.77
C SER A 310 -17.68 -16.74 9.87
N PHE A 311 -16.91 -16.35 8.85
CA PHE A 311 -16.27 -17.27 7.92
C PHE A 311 -15.21 -18.14 8.60
N VAL A 312 -14.32 -17.51 9.39
CA VAL A 312 -13.30 -18.20 10.20
C VAL A 312 -13.96 -19.13 11.22
N ASN A 313 -14.99 -18.66 11.93
CA ASN A 313 -15.71 -19.48 12.91
C ASN A 313 -16.38 -20.72 12.30
N GLN A 314 -16.77 -20.68 11.01
CA GLN A 314 -17.32 -21.85 10.32
C GLN A 314 -16.24 -22.89 10.00
N ALA A 315 -15.06 -22.43 9.55
CA ALA A 315 -13.90 -23.29 9.29
C ALA A 315 -13.37 -23.91 10.60
N ASP A 316 -13.27 -23.12 11.66
CA ASP A 316 -12.86 -23.57 13.00
C ASP A 316 -13.76 -24.69 13.54
N LYS A 317 -15.09 -24.55 13.42
CA LYS A 317 -16.02 -25.62 13.78
C LYS A 317 -15.78 -26.93 13.02
N GLN A 318 -15.29 -26.87 11.78
CA GLN A 318 -14.95 -28.08 11.03
C GLN A 318 -13.59 -28.64 11.45
N LEU A 319 -12.60 -27.76 11.67
CA LEU A 319 -11.28 -28.14 12.18
C LEU A 319 -11.40 -28.85 13.54
N TYR A 320 -12.25 -28.33 14.42
CA TYR A 320 -12.54 -28.94 15.71
C TYR A 320 -13.08 -30.38 15.57
N LYS A 321 -13.95 -30.62 14.59
CA LYS A 321 -14.44 -31.98 14.29
C LYS A 321 -13.31 -32.87 13.80
N ALA A 322 -12.47 -32.40 12.87
CA ALA A 322 -11.32 -33.16 12.40
C ALA A 322 -10.44 -33.62 13.57
N LYS A 323 -10.11 -32.72 14.50
CA LYS A 323 -9.35 -33.06 15.71
C LYS A 323 -10.08 -34.05 16.62
N ARG A 324 -11.39 -33.89 16.84
CA ARG A 324 -12.18 -34.80 17.69
C ARG A 324 -12.35 -36.19 17.11
N PHE A 325 -12.44 -36.33 15.79
CA PHE A 325 -12.70 -37.60 15.11
C PHE A 325 -11.42 -38.33 14.68
N GLY A 326 -10.32 -38.11 15.40
CA GLY A 326 -9.09 -38.88 15.25
C GLY A 326 -7.93 -38.15 14.55
N ARG A 327 -8.03 -36.83 14.31
CA ARG A 327 -7.00 -36.01 13.66
C ARG A 327 -6.65 -36.50 12.25
N ASN A 328 -5.67 -35.87 11.58
CA ASN A 328 -5.24 -36.23 10.23
C ASN A 328 -6.43 -36.42 9.27
N LYS A 329 -7.36 -35.44 9.27
CA LYS A 329 -8.64 -35.50 8.55
C LYS A 329 -9.05 -34.15 8.02
N VAL A 330 -9.82 -34.17 6.94
CA VAL A 330 -10.54 -33.00 6.43
C VAL A 330 -12.00 -33.08 6.87
N TYR A 331 -12.53 -31.98 7.38
CA TYR A 331 -13.96 -31.80 7.58
C TYR A 331 -14.44 -30.55 6.85
N CYS A 332 -15.63 -30.63 6.25
CA CYS A 332 -16.28 -29.51 5.59
C CYS A 332 -17.75 -29.46 5.98
N LYS A 333 -18.36 -28.27 5.87
CA LYS A 333 -19.82 -28.13 5.90
C LYS A 333 -20.27 -27.28 4.73
N PHE A 334 -20.54 -27.93 3.61
CA PHE A 334 -21.34 -27.33 2.56
C PHE A 334 -22.80 -27.57 2.91
N LYS A 335 -23.60 -26.51 3.04
CA LYS A 335 -25.04 -26.69 3.23
C LYS A 335 -25.57 -27.40 1.98
N ALA A 336 -26.38 -28.45 2.18
CA ALA A 336 -27.33 -28.87 1.16
C ALA A 336 -28.29 -27.69 0.91
N GLU A 337 -28.21 -27.05 -0.25
CA GLU A 337 -29.22 -26.11 -0.73
C GLU A 337 -30.18 -26.87 -1.67
N SER A 338 -31.35 -27.19 -1.09
CA SER A 338 -32.70 -27.41 -1.65
C SER A 338 -33.00 -28.48 -2.71
N GLU A 339 -33.48 -29.65 -2.26
CA GLU A 339 -34.55 -30.43 -2.93
C GLU A 339 -35.94 -29.79 -2.72
N LEU A 340 -36.16 -28.52 -3.12
CA LEU A 340 -37.48 -27.89 -2.90
C LEU A 340 -37.96 -26.93 -4.00
N ASP A 341 -37.46 -27.07 -5.24
CA ASP A 341 -37.99 -26.36 -6.42
C ASP A 341 -38.51 -27.29 -7.54
N VAL A 342 -38.81 -28.57 -7.22
CA VAL A 342 -39.51 -29.48 -8.15
C VAL A 342 -40.71 -30.13 -7.46
N ALA A 343 -41.61 -29.31 -6.92
CA ALA A 343 -42.93 -29.77 -6.48
C ALA A 343 -43.96 -28.63 -6.44
N THR A 344 -43.98 -27.75 -7.44
CA THR A 344 -45.16 -26.98 -7.85
C THR A 344 -44.89 -26.36 -9.22
N ALA A 345 -45.17 -27.13 -10.27
CA ALA A 345 -45.46 -26.65 -11.61
C ALA A 345 -46.62 -27.49 -12.16
#